data_AF-A0A498S9Z3-F1
#
_entry.id   AF-A0A498S9Z3-F1
#
_cell.length_a   1.000
_cell.length_b   1.000
_cell.length_c   1.000
_cell.angle_alpha   90.00
_cell.angle_beta   90.00
_cell.angle_gamma   90.00
#
_symmetry.space_group_name_H-M   'P 1'
#
loop_
_entity.id
_entity.type
_entity.pdbx_description
1 polymer ?
#
loop_
_entity_poly.entity_id
_entity_poly.type
_entity_poly.pdbx_seq_one_letter_code
_entity_poly.pdbx_strand_id
1 'polypeptide(L)'
;MFGMLKLAFSIILWGVIRLSSADASSCGKLTRCIIKRCFSTEKTETALHTMSAVGMFSAMVDQFSFVCIVTKCRDACNACEQCNYALDQLSKVTSGAKTKMVCPKIETCLEQCFLEDALHINSCARKRCNLHCFDDDCPYCIYVAKRIFLRICRENNIPKLPNVKFNGNCMDLFEHVLKEYAAGHRT
;
A
#
# COMPACT_ATOMS: atom_id res chain seq x y z
N MET A 1 -65.06 23.53 18.57
CA MET A 1 -65.16 22.27 19.34
C MET A 1 -64.69 21.14 18.44
N PHE A 2 -63.63 20.43 18.85
CA PHE A 2 -63.11 19.15 18.32
C PHE A 2 -62.74 19.06 16.82
N GLY A 3 -61.56 18.60 16.41
CA GLY A 3 -60.56 17.83 17.12
C GLY A 3 -59.18 17.95 16.47
N MET A 4 -58.20 18.13 17.35
CA MET A 4 -56.85 17.63 17.17
C MET A 4 -56.86 16.12 16.92
N LEU A 5 -55.73 15.61 16.42
CA LEU A 5 -55.34 14.20 16.36
C LEU A 5 -55.69 13.50 15.04
N LYS A 6 -54.78 13.62 14.06
CA LYS A 6 -54.29 12.45 13.30
C LYS A 6 -52.95 12.75 12.63
N LEU A 7 -51.94 12.04 13.13
CA LEU A 7 -50.73 11.58 12.42
C LEU A 7 -49.65 12.61 12.11
N ALA A 8 -48.96 13.01 13.18
CA ALA A 8 -47.51 13.17 13.12
C ALA A 8 -46.86 11.83 12.74
N PHE A 9 -46.61 11.59 11.45
CA PHE A 9 -45.77 10.49 10.95
C PHE A 9 -45.24 10.86 9.54
N SER A 10 -44.43 11.91 9.45
CA SER A 10 -43.56 12.15 8.27
C SER A 10 -42.24 12.83 8.65
N ILE A 11 -41.71 12.49 9.83
CA ILE A 11 -40.37 12.91 10.27
C ILE A 11 -39.52 11.67 10.62
N ILE A 12 -39.54 10.62 9.80
CA ILE A 12 -38.55 9.53 9.88
C ILE A 12 -38.37 8.92 8.48
N LEU A 13 -37.64 9.59 7.58
CA LEU A 13 -36.80 8.92 6.56
C LEU A 13 -35.93 9.87 5.71
N TRP A 14 -35.57 11.06 6.21
CA TRP A 14 -34.43 11.82 5.67
C TRP A 14 -33.21 11.77 6.60
N GLY A 15 -33.15 10.71 7.41
CA GLY A 15 -31.96 10.29 8.12
C GLY A 15 -31.25 9.22 7.32
N VAL A 16 -30.02 9.52 6.91
CA VAL A 16 -28.97 8.55 6.58
C VAL A 16 -29.12 7.80 5.25
N ILE A 17 -29.12 8.54 4.15
CA ILE A 17 -28.21 8.18 3.07
C ILE A 17 -27.24 9.34 2.91
N ARG A 18 -26.39 9.54 3.93
CA ARG A 18 -24.99 9.89 3.60
C ARG A 18 -24.45 8.64 2.93
N LEU A 19 -24.68 8.54 1.63
CA LEU A 19 -23.75 7.85 0.76
C LEU A 19 -22.43 8.55 1.07
N SER A 20 -21.62 7.94 1.94
CA SER A 20 -20.26 8.39 2.17
C SER A 20 -19.60 8.24 0.82
N SER A 21 -19.68 9.29 0.00
CA SER A 21 -18.71 9.55 -1.06
C SER A 21 -17.41 9.47 -0.32
N ALA A 22 -16.74 8.31 -0.44
CA ALA A 22 -15.55 8.00 0.31
C ALA A 22 -14.63 9.19 0.13
N ASP A 23 -14.55 10.02 1.17
CA ASP A 23 -13.52 11.02 1.31
C ASP A 23 -12.27 10.20 1.05
N ALA A 24 -11.64 10.45 -0.09
CA ALA A 24 -10.54 9.63 -0.51
C ALA A 24 -9.49 9.85 0.57
N SER A 25 -9.42 8.90 1.53
CA SER A 25 -8.45 8.92 2.62
C SER A 25 -7.13 9.39 2.03
N SER A 26 -6.39 10.25 2.70
CA SER A 26 -5.17 10.85 2.13
C SER A 26 -4.27 9.79 1.47
N CYS A 27 -4.18 8.60 2.08
CA CYS A 27 -3.50 7.43 1.52
C CYS A 27 -4.15 6.83 0.26
N GLY A 28 -5.46 6.93 0.07
CA GLY A 28 -6.13 6.62 -1.20
C GLY A 28 -5.73 7.55 -2.35
N LYS A 29 -5.45 8.84 -2.10
CA LYS A 29 -4.85 9.73 -3.12
C LYS A 29 -3.43 9.28 -3.46
N LEU A 30 -2.64 8.92 -2.44
CA LEU A 30 -1.30 8.37 -2.62
C LEU A 30 -1.34 7.09 -3.46
N THR A 31 -2.16 6.10 -3.11
CA THR A 31 -2.29 4.84 -3.83
C THR A 31 -2.57 5.06 -5.32
N ARG A 32 -3.53 5.96 -5.65
CA ARG A 32 -3.82 6.29 -7.06
C ARG A 32 -2.64 6.93 -7.77
N CYS A 33 -1.91 7.82 -7.09
CA CYS A 33 -0.73 8.44 -7.66
C CYS A 33 0.36 7.39 -7.94
N ILE A 34 0.66 6.52 -6.98
CA ILE A 34 1.68 5.48 -7.10
C ILE A 34 1.38 4.57 -8.30
N ILE A 35 0.17 4.02 -8.38
CA ILE A 35 -0.21 3.13 -9.47
C ILE A 35 -0.11 3.85 -10.83
N LYS A 36 -0.54 5.10 -10.91
CA LYS A 36 -0.54 5.85 -12.17
C LYS A 36 0.85 6.34 -12.62
N ARG A 37 1.73 6.67 -11.68
CA ARG A 37 2.98 7.40 -11.96
C ARG A 37 4.24 6.59 -11.73
N CYS A 38 4.18 5.55 -10.91
CA CYS A 38 5.35 4.77 -10.48
C CYS A 38 5.30 3.31 -10.88
N PHE A 39 4.15 2.79 -11.27
CA PHE A 39 4.03 1.44 -11.80
C PHE A 39 4.08 1.50 -13.33
N SER A 40 4.72 0.52 -13.94
CA SER A 40 4.74 0.32 -15.39
C SER A 40 3.52 -0.50 -15.78
N THR A 41 2.66 0.08 -16.61
CA THR A 41 1.48 -0.60 -17.14
C THR A 41 1.86 -1.92 -17.82
N GLU A 42 2.89 -1.90 -18.68
CA GLU A 42 3.41 -3.09 -19.37
C GLU A 42 3.85 -4.20 -18.40
N LYS A 43 4.61 -3.86 -17.35
CA LYS A 43 5.03 -4.85 -16.35
C LYS A 43 3.86 -5.39 -15.55
N THR A 44 2.92 -4.53 -15.19
CA THR A 44 1.69 -4.93 -14.49
C THR A 44 0.85 -5.87 -15.36
N GLU A 45 0.62 -5.53 -16.63
CA GLU A 45 -0.12 -6.38 -17.57
C GLU A 45 0.58 -7.72 -17.79
N THR A 46 1.91 -7.70 -18.01
CA THR A 46 2.71 -8.92 -18.15
C THR A 46 2.54 -9.82 -16.92
N ALA A 47 2.65 -9.26 -15.71
CA ALA A 47 2.48 -10.02 -14.48
C ALA A 47 1.07 -10.62 -14.37
N LEU A 48 0.02 -9.86 -14.71
CA LEU A 48 -1.37 -10.31 -14.67
C LEU A 48 -1.63 -11.50 -15.58
N HIS A 49 -0.98 -11.59 -16.74
CA HIS A 49 -1.21 -12.67 -17.71
C HIS A 49 -0.30 -13.88 -17.54
N THR A 50 0.88 -13.72 -16.96
CA THR A 50 1.93 -14.76 -17.00
C THR A 50 2.29 -15.36 -15.65
N MET A 51 1.98 -14.68 -14.54
CA MET A 51 2.49 -15.07 -13.22
C MET A 51 1.42 -15.68 -12.32
N SER A 52 1.81 -16.48 -11.32
CA SER A 52 0.92 -16.85 -10.22
C SER A 52 0.58 -15.62 -9.36
N ALA A 53 -0.40 -15.74 -8.45
CA ALA A 53 -0.74 -14.65 -7.53
C ALA A 53 0.46 -14.15 -6.69
N VAL A 54 1.30 -15.06 -6.19
CA VAL A 54 2.53 -14.70 -5.46
C VAL A 54 3.53 -14.01 -6.38
N GLY A 55 3.66 -14.50 -7.62
CA GLY A 55 4.52 -13.87 -8.63
C GLY A 55 4.06 -12.44 -8.99
N MET A 56 2.75 -12.22 -9.13
CA MET A 56 2.19 -10.89 -9.32
C MET A 56 2.51 -9.97 -8.15
N PHE A 57 2.34 -10.45 -6.91
CA PHE A 57 2.68 -9.67 -5.72
C PHE A 57 4.16 -9.31 -5.70
N SER A 58 5.06 -10.26 -5.98
CA SER A 58 6.51 -10.00 -6.10
C SER A 58 6.80 -8.94 -7.17
N ALA A 59 6.23 -9.07 -8.37
CA ALA A 59 6.42 -8.11 -9.45
C ALA A 59 5.89 -6.70 -9.10
N MET A 60 4.87 -6.60 -8.25
CA MET A 60 4.39 -5.33 -7.71
C MET A 60 5.37 -4.73 -6.69
N VAL A 61 5.95 -5.56 -5.81
CA VAL A 61 6.98 -5.13 -4.85
C VAL A 61 8.25 -4.67 -5.57
N ASP A 62 8.65 -5.34 -6.65
CA ASP A 62 9.84 -4.98 -7.43
C ASP A 62 9.70 -3.63 -8.15
N GLN A 63 8.48 -3.23 -8.46
CA GLN A 63 8.14 -1.93 -9.03
C GLN A 63 8.09 -0.81 -8.00
N PHE A 64 8.05 -1.12 -6.70
CA PHE A 64 8.03 -0.11 -5.65
C PHE A 64 9.34 0.70 -5.69
N SER A 65 9.21 2.01 -5.86
CA SER A 65 10.33 2.93 -5.94
C SER A 65 10.05 4.13 -5.07
N PHE A 66 10.71 4.20 -3.91
CA PHE A 66 10.56 5.34 -3.02
C PHE A 66 10.97 6.65 -3.71
N VAL A 67 12.04 6.61 -4.52
CA VAL A 67 12.46 7.74 -5.37
C VAL A 67 11.34 8.22 -6.28
N CYS A 68 10.59 7.32 -6.92
CA CYS A 68 9.44 7.74 -7.71
C CYS A 68 8.34 8.38 -6.85
N ILE A 69 8.03 7.79 -5.70
CA ILE A 69 6.97 8.28 -4.80
C ILE A 69 7.30 9.71 -4.34
N VAL A 70 8.52 9.97 -3.89
CA VAL A 70 8.92 11.28 -3.38
C VAL A 70 9.09 12.35 -4.47
N THR A 71 9.26 11.95 -5.73
CA THR A 71 9.41 12.88 -6.87
C THR A 71 8.09 13.12 -7.62
N LYS A 72 7.23 12.11 -7.74
CA LYS A 72 5.99 12.18 -8.55
C LYS A 72 4.71 12.23 -7.71
N CYS A 73 4.78 11.83 -6.44
CA CYS A 73 3.62 11.69 -5.56
C CYS A 73 3.82 12.36 -4.19
N ARG A 74 4.73 13.33 -4.09
CA ARG A 74 5.15 13.95 -2.83
C ARG A 74 3.99 14.50 -2.01
N ASP A 75 3.12 15.31 -2.60
CA ASP A 75 2.01 15.94 -1.87
C ASP A 75 1.04 14.90 -1.29
N ALA A 76 0.74 13.88 -2.09
CA ALA A 76 -0.09 12.77 -1.64
C ALA A 76 0.60 11.92 -0.56
N CYS A 77 1.92 11.78 -0.63
CA CYS A 77 2.74 11.09 0.37
C CYS A 77 2.75 11.85 1.70
N ASN A 78 3.01 13.16 1.67
CA ASN A 78 2.97 14.02 2.86
C ASN A 78 1.60 13.98 3.56
N ALA A 79 0.51 13.90 2.79
CA ALA A 79 -0.84 13.81 3.37
C ALA A 79 -1.16 12.43 3.97
N CYS A 80 -0.47 11.37 3.56
CA CYS A 80 -0.67 10.01 4.05
C CYS A 80 0.31 9.72 5.20
N GLU A 81 -0.19 9.53 6.42
CA GLU A 81 0.62 9.34 7.64
C GLU A 81 1.75 8.32 7.46
N GLN A 82 1.44 7.15 6.90
CA GLN A 82 2.39 6.06 6.71
C GLN A 82 3.53 6.43 5.74
N CYS A 83 3.22 7.22 4.70
CA CYS A 83 4.22 7.65 3.72
C CYS A 83 5.01 8.85 4.22
N ASN A 84 4.34 9.79 4.91
CA ASN A 84 4.99 10.90 5.60
C ASN A 84 5.97 10.41 6.69
N TYR A 85 5.61 9.34 7.39
CA TYR A 85 6.50 8.67 8.33
C TYR A 85 7.77 8.16 7.64
N ALA A 86 7.62 7.46 6.50
CA ALA A 86 8.76 6.95 5.74
C ALA A 86 9.66 8.08 5.20
N LEU A 87 9.06 9.21 4.79
CA LEU A 87 9.79 10.42 4.44
C LEU A 87 10.60 10.99 5.61
N ASP A 88 9.98 11.12 6.79
CA ASP A 88 10.66 11.57 8.02
C ASP A 88 11.82 10.64 8.40
N GLN A 89 11.62 9.32 8.30
CA GLN A 89 12.69 8.37 8.64
C GLN A 89 13.83 8.42 7.65
N LEU A 90 13.55 8.48 6.34
CA LEU A 90 14.62 8.61 5.35
C LEU A 90 15.42 9.90 5.57
N SER A 91 14.74 11.02 5.84
CA SER A 91 15.42 12.29 6.15
C SER A 91 16.37 12.13 7.33
N LYS A 92 15.93 11.46 8.40
CA LYS A 92 16.74 11.21 9.59
C LYS A 92 17.94 10.32 9.31
N VAL A 93 17.75 9.24 8.55
CA VAL A 93 18.84 8.36 8.10
C VAL A 93 19.89 9.18 7.35
N THR A 94 19.47 9.99 6.37
CA THR A 94 20.40 10.79 5.56
C THR A 94 21.08 11.93 6.32
N SER A 95 20.49 12.39 7.43
CA SER A 95 21.08 13.43 8.29
C SER A 95 21.86 12.87 9.47
N GLY A 96 21.96 11.54 9.62
CA GLY A 96 22.56 10.88 10.79
C GLY A 96 21.77 11.10 12.09
N ALA A 97 20.50 11.49 12.00
CA ALA A 97 19.62 11.65 13.16
C ALA A 97 18.96 10.30 13.52
N LYS A 98 18.60 10.13 14.78
CA LYS A 98 17.90 8.92 15.24
C LYS A 98 16.50 8.83 14.63
N THR A 99 16.19 7.66 14.09
CA THR A 99 14.87 7.28 13.59
C THR A 99 13.88 7.01 14.73
N LYS A 100 12.58 6.94 14.40
CA LYS A 100 11.50 6.72 15.39
C LYS A 100 11.28 5.24 15.72
N MET A 101 11.81 4.33 14.92
CA MET A 101 11.78 2.88 15.15
C MET A 101 10.37 2.28 15.21
N VAL A 102 9.42 2.83 14.45
CA VAL A 102 8.11 2.17 14.23
C VAL A 102 8.26 0.96 13.31
N CYS A 103 9.23 0.98 12.40
CA CYS A 103 9.58 -0.12 11.52
C CYS A 103 11.07 -0.46 11.67
N PRO A 104 11.47 -1.09 12.79
CA PRO A 104 12.87 -1.17 13.20
C PRO A 104 13.77 -1.91 12.21
N LYS A 105 13.33 -3.02 11.60
CA LYS A 105 14.18 -3.77 10.66
C LYS A 105 14.45 -3.02 9.37
N ILE A 106 13.41 -2.42 8.77
CA ILE A 106 13.59 -1.66 7.52
C ILE A 106 14.39 -0.37 7.78
N GLU A 107 14.16 0.31 8.91
CA GLU A 107 14.93 1.50 9.30
C GLU A 107 16.41 1.16 9.52
N THR A 108 16.71 0.10 10.26
CA THR A 108 18.08 -0.38 10.47
C THR A 108 18.74 -0.79 9.15
N CYS A 109 18.01 -1.47 8.26
CA CYS A 109 18.52 -1.85 6.95
C CYS A 109 18.85 -0.62 6.09
N LEU A 110 18.00 0.42 6.12
CA LEU A 110 18.25 1.67 5.40
C LEU A 110 19.47 2.42 5.95
N GLU A 111 19.64 2.44 7.27
CA GLU A 111 20.84 3.00 7.91
C GLU A 111 22.11 2.26 7.45
N GLN A 112 22.10 0.93 7.43
CA GLN A 112 23.22 0.13 6.90
C GLN A 112 23.50 0.41 5.43
N CYS A 113 22.46 0.46 4.59
CA CYS A 113 22.61 0.81 3.17
C CYS A 113 23.22 2.21 2.98
N PHE A 114 22.85 3.18 3.82
CA PHE A 114 23.39 4.53 3.75
C PHE A 114 24.86 4.59 4.18
N LEU A 115 25.24 3.84 5.23
CA LEU A 115 26.63 3.75 5.70
C LEU A 115 27.55 3.04 4.71
N GLU A 116 27.05 2.03 4.00
CA GLU A 116 27.80 1.31 2.96
C GLU A 116 28.02 2.18 1.72
N ASP A 117 26.95 2.77 1.18
CA ASP A 117 27.00 3.62 -0.02
C ASP A 117 25.80 4.57 -0.10
N ALA A 118 26.01 5.79 0.39
CA ALA A 118 25.00 6.85 0.37
C ALA A 118 24.49 7.19 -1.05
N LEU A 119 25.31 7.04 -2.09
CA LEU A 119 24.92 7.34 -3.48
C LEU A 119 24.02 6.27 -4.07
N HIS A 120 24.15 5.02 -3.61
CA HIS A 120 23.38 3.88 -4.09
C HIS A 120 22.39 3.30 -3.08
N ILE A 121 22.02 4.07 -2.04
CA ILE A 121 21.04 3.66 -1.02
C ILE A 121 19.76 3.08 -1.62
N ASN A 122 19.23 3.65 -2.71
CA ASN A 122 18.01 3.14 -3.37
C ASN A 122 18.22 1.75 -3.99
N SER A 123 19.39 1.48 -4.57
CA SER A 123 19.71 0.16 -5.13
C SER A 123 19.82 -0.88 -4.00
N CYS A 124 20.50 -0.52 -2.91
CA CYS A 124 20.64 -1.36 -1.72
C CYS A 124 19.27 -1.65 -1.09
N ALA A 125 18.46 -0.61 -0.83
CA ALA A 125 17.14 -0.72 -0.23
C ALA A 125 16.20 -1.63 -1.01
N ARG A 126 16.17 -1.49 -2.34
CA ARG A 126 15.35 -2.34 -3.21
C ARG A 126 15.75 -3.82 -3.15
N LYS A 127 17.05 -4.11 -3.06
CA LYS A 127 17.56 -5.48 -3.02
C LYS A 127 17.46 -6.14 -1.65
N ARG A 128 17.62 -5.36 -0.56
CA ARG A 128 17.82 -5.90 0.79
C ARG A 128 16.70 -5.54 1.77
N CYS A 129 16.18 -4.31 1.70
CA CYS A 129 15.32 -3.79 2.77
C CYS A 129 13.82 -4.00 2.50
N ASN A 130 13.40 -4.09 1.24
CA ASN A 130 11.98 -4.25 0.88
C ASN A 130 11.33 -5.48 1.54
N LEU A 131 12.08 -6.56 1.76
CA LEU A 131 11.55 -7.77 2.41
C LEU A 131 11.09 -7.51 3.86
N HIS A 132 11.74 -6.58 4.57
CA HIS A 132 11.36 -6.18 5.94
C HIS A 132 10.05 -5.38 6.01
N CYS A 133 9.48 -5.02 4.86
CA CYS A 133 8.12 -4.50 4.79
C CYS A 133 7.07 -5.58 5.06
N PHE A 134 7.40 -6.85 4.80
CA PHE A 134 6.42 -7.93 4.66
C PHE A 134 6.60 -9.06 5.69
N ASP A 135 7.54 -8.92 6.63
CA ASP A 135 7.82 -9.91 7.69
C ASP A 135 7.14 -9.57 9.02
N ASP A 136 5.99 -8.89 8.96
CA ASP A 136 5.16 -8.41 10.08
C ASP A 136 5.78 -7.33 10.98
N ASP A 137 6.98 -6.82 10.64
CA ASP A 137 7.71 -5.83 11.45
C ASP A 137 7.23 -4.39 11.24
N CYS A 138 6.63 -4.07 10.09
CA CYS A 138 6.30 -2.69 9.71
C CYS A 138 4.82 -2.51 9.30
N PRO A 139 3.91 -2.18 10.23
CA PRO A 139 2.48 -2.02 9.92
C PRO A 139 2.21 -0.89 8.92
N TYR A 140 3.06 0.15 8.89
CA TYR A 140 2.91 1.27 7.96
C TYR A 140 3.21 0.87 6.51
N CYS A 141 4.21 0.03 6.30
CA CYS A 141 4.56 -0.43 4.95
C CYS A 141 3.51 -1.43 4.44
N ILE A 142 3.11 -2.39 5.28
CA ILE A 142 2.02 -3.34 4.98
C ILE A 142 0.73 -2.59 4.62
N TYR A 143 0.39 -1.52 5.36
CA TYR A 143 -0.80 -0.72 5.09
C TYR A 143 -0.81 -0.12 3.68
N VAL A 144 0.29 0.49 3.24
CA VAL A 144 0.39 1.11 1.91
C VAL A 144 0.41 0.04 0.82
N ALA A 145 1.19 -1.03 1.01
CA ALA A 145 1.26 -2.15 0.08
C ALA A 145 -0.11 -2.82 -0.11
N LYS A 146 -0.83 -3.08 0.98
CA LYS A 146 -2.20 -3.62 0.97
C LYS A 146 -3.13 -2.75 0.14
N ARG A 147 -3.11 -1.43 0.32
CA ARG A 147 -3.97 -0.52 -0.46
C ARG A 147 -3.67 -0.57 -1.96
N ILE A 148 -2.39 -0.62 -2.33
CA ILE A 148 -1.97 -0.71 -3.74
C ILE A 148 -2.41 -2.04 -4.34
N PHE A 149 -2.11 -3.15 -3.66
CA PHE A 149 -2.52 -4.49 -4.08
C PHE A 149 -4.04 -4.59 -4.25
N LEU A 150 -4.81 -4.18 -3.24
CA LEU A 150 -6.27 -4.27 -3.30
C LEU A 150 -6.86 -3.44 -4.43
N ARG A 151 -6.25 -2.30 -4.76
CA ARG A 151 -6.71 -1.49 -5.89
C ARG A 151 -6.47 -2.20 -7.22
N ILE A 152 -5.24 -2.63 -7.48
CA ILE A 152 -4.88 -3.37 -8.70
C ILE A 152 -5.71 -4.67 -8.80
N CYS A 153 -5.86 -5.39 -7.69
CA CYS A 153 -6.62 -6.63 -7.61
C CYS A 153 -8.08 -6.45 -8.00
N ARG A 154 -8.75 -5.41 -7.49
CA ARG A 154 -10.15 -5.14 -7.79
C ARG A 154 -10.35 -4.61 -9.20
N GLU A 155 -9.46 -3.73 -9.67
CA GLU A 155 -9.53 -3.17 -11.02
C GLU A 155 -9.35 -4.27 -12.11
N ASN A 156 -8.57 -5.31 -11.82
CA ASN A 156 -8.27 -6.39 -12.76
C ASN A 156 -8.97 -7.72 -12.44
N ASN A 157 -9.80 -7.76 -11.39
CA ASN A 157 -10.51 -8.96 -10.94
C ASN A 157 -9.58 -10.19 -10.78
N ILE A 158 -8.40 -9.97 -10.17
CA ILE A 158 -7.28 -10.93 -10.11
C ILE A 158 -7.70 -12.34 -9.64
N PRO A 159 -8.55 -12.52 -8.61
CA PRO A 159 -8.92 -13.87 -8.16
C PRO A 159 -9.57 -14.74 -9.25
N LYS A 160 -10.17 -14.13 -10.29
CA LYS A 160 -10.80 -14.86 -11.40
C LYS A 160 -9.87 -15.11 -12.59
N LEU A 161 -8.60 -14.67 -12.52
CA LEU A 161 -7.64 -14.91 -13.59
C LEU A 161 -7.23 -16.40 -13.64
N PRO A 162 -7.10 -16.99 -14.84
CA PRO A 162 -6.87 -18.43 -14.99
C PRO A 162 -5.56 -18.94 -14.38
N ASN A 163 -4.55 -18.06 -14.29
CA ASN A 163 -3.23 -18.29 -13.73
C ASN A 163 -3.16 -18.10 -12.20
N VAL A 164 -4.20 -17.55 -11.55
CA VAL A 164 -4.22 -17.29 -10.11
C VAL A 164 -4.79 -18.47 -9.31
N LYS A 165 -5.78 -19.19 -9.85
CA LYS A 165 -6.40 -20.39 -9.24
C LYS A 165 -6.70 -20.21 -7.73
N PHE A 166 -7.33 -19.10 -7.36
CA PHE A 166 -7.63 -18.76 -5.97
C PHE A 166 -9.14 -18.61 -5.75
N ASN A 167 -9.68 -19.28 -4.72
CA ASN A 167 -11.08 -19.12 -4.33
C ASN A 167 -11.18 -18.15 -3.15
N GLY A 168 -11.67 -16.94 -3.40
CA GLY A 168 -11.81 -15.89 -2.40
C GLY A 168 -11.86 -14.50 -3.03
N ASN A 169 -11.86 -13.47 -2.19
CA ASN A 169 -11.83 -12.08 -2.63
C ASN A 169 -10.41 -11.49 -2.57
N CYS A 170 -10.24 -10.24 -3.02
CA CYS A 170 -8.93 -9.57 -3.04
C CYS A 170 -8.28 -9.38 -1.67
N MET A 171 -9.07 -9.27 -0.59
CA MET A 171 -8.54 -9.23 0.78
C MET A 171 -7.95 -10.58 1.15
N ASP A 172 -8.70 -11.66 0.93
CA ASP A 172 -8.22 -13.02 1.23
C ASP A 172 -6.96 -13.33 0.41
N LEU A 173 -6.95 -12.91 -0.86
CA LEU A 173 -5.79 -13.07 -1.73
C LEU A 173 -4.57 -12.30 -1.21
N PHE A 174 -4.76 -11.08 -0.70
CA PHE A 174 -3.66 -10.29 -0.13
C PHE A 174 -3.04 -11.00 1.07
N GLU A 175 -3.85 -11.47 2.02
CA GLU A 175 -3.35 -12.18 3.20
C GLU A 175 -2.62 -13.47 2.81
N HIS A 176 -3.14 -14.18 1.79
CA HIS A 176 -2.47 -15.37 1.24
C HIS A 176 -1.10 -15.03 0.63
N VAL A 177 -1.04 -14.09 -0.32
CA VAL A 177 0.23 -13.77 -1.01
C VAL A 177 1.25 -13.12 -0.07
N LEU A 178 0.81 -12.35 0.92
CA LEU A 178 1.70 -11.76 1.92
C LEU A 178 2.41 -12.85 2.72
N LYS A 179 1.66 -13.85 3.21
CA LYS A 179 2.20 -14.99 3.94
C LYS A 179 3.20 -15.80 3.09
N GLU A 180 2.83 -16.12 1.86
CA GLU A 180 3.69 -16.89 0.95
C GLU A 180 4.96 -16.11 0.56
N TYR A 181 4.83 -14.81 0.28
CA TYR A 181 5.97 -13.95 -0.06
C TYR A 181 6.98 -13.86 1.09
N ALA A 182 6.49 -13.67 2.33
CA ALA A 182 7.34 -13.62 3.51
C ALA A 182 8.02 -14.97 3.79
N ALA A 183 7.33 -16.09 3.57
CA ALA A 183 7.90 -17.42 3.74
C ALA A 183 9.04 -17.71 2.74
N GLY A 184 8.84 -17.35 1.47
CA GLY A 184 9.84 -17.58 0.41
C GLY A 184 11.13 -16.77 0.53
N HIS A 185 11.15 -15.72 1.35
CA HIS A 185 12.35 -14.89 1.60
C HIS A 185 13.04 -15.20 2.94
N ARG A 186 12.54 -16.18 3.71
CA ARG A 186 13.17 -16.66 4.96
C ARG A 186 14.14 -17.82 4.74
N THR A 187 14.20 -18.37 3.52
CA THR A 187 15.05 -19.48 3.09
C THR A 187 16.18 -19.00 2.21
#